data_AF-A0A3N4AJV2-F1
#
_entry.id   AF-A0A3N4AJV2-F1
#
_cell.length_a   1.000
_cell.length_b   1.000
_cell.length_c   1.000
_cell.angle_alpha   90.00
_cell.angle_beta   90.00
_cell.angle_gamma   90.00
#
_symmetry.space_group_name_H-M   'P 1'
#
loop_
_entity.id
_entity.type
_entity.pdbx_description
1 polymer ?
#
loop_
_entity_poly.entity_id
_entity_poly.type
_entity_poly.pdbx_seq_one_letter_code
_entity_poly.pdbx_strand_id
1 'polypeptide(L)'
;MLPATATDTGKNTAATGLRAAVAILDKWGASGEQGQAILRVSHSTYARAKRKDGIKSISLDRDQLSRVSFVLNIHAALRMIFDNPENLYGFMRMPNDNAFFFGRSPLEVMGEGDIIAVYETFRRIDALRGGQW
;
A
#
# COMPACT_ATOMS: atom_id res chain seq x y z
N MET A 1 -6.73 7.79 37.24
CA MET A 1 -5.94 8.02 36.01
C MET A 1 -5.76 6.68 35.31
N LEU A 2 -6.55 6.40 34.26
CA LEU A 2 -6.45 5.15 33.48
C LEU A 2 -5.20 5.20 32.58
N PRO A 3 -4.47 4.10 32.36
CA PRO A 3 -3.21 4.14 31.63
C PRO A 3 -3.43 4.30 30.12
N ALA A 4 -2.76 5.28 29.52
CA ALA A 4 -2.80 5.60 28.09
C ALA A 4 -2.08 4.57 27.17
N THR A 5 -1.66 3.41 27.70
CA THR A 5 -0.56 2.63 27.11
C THR A 5 -0.96 1.75 25.92
N ALA A 6 -2.12 1.10 25.93
CA ALA A 6 -2.52 0.19 24.85
C ALA A 6 -3.03 0.93 23.60
N THR A 7 -3.88 1.93 23.78
CA THR A 7 -4.48 2.69 22.67
C THR A 7 -3.45 3.55 21.95
N ASP A 8 -2.49 4.14 22.67
CA ASP A 8 -1.43 4.95 22.05
C ASP A 8 -0.44 4.07 21.27
N THR A 9 -0.15 2.86 21.75
CA THR A 9 0.69 1.90 21.00
C THR A 9 0.05 1.55 19.66
N GLY A 10 -1.26 1.27 19.64
CA GLY A 10 -2.00 0.98 18.40
C GLY A 10 -1.95 2.13 17.39
N LYS A 11 -2.14 3.37 17.85
CA LYS A 11 -2.07 4.57 16.99
C LYS A 11 -0.66 4.86 16.46
N ASN A 12 0.37 4.59 17.25
CA ASN A 12 1.76 4.76 16.83
C ASN A 12 2.17 3.71 15.78
N THR A 13 1.71 2.45 15.95
CA THR A 13 1.88 1.38 14.95
C THR A 13 1.14 1.72 13.66
N ALA A 14 -0.11 2.20 13.75
CA ALA A 14 -0.88 2.65 12.59
C ALA A 14 -0.18 3.78 11.83
N ALA A 15 0.37 4.77 12.54
CA ALA A 15 1.16 5.85 11.93
C ALA A 15 2.39 5.30 11.21
N THR A 16 3.10 4.35 11.81
CA THR A 16 4.30 3.74 11.22
C THR A 16 3.99 2.92 9.98
N GLY A 17 2.93 2.09 10.01
CA GLY A 17 2.45 1.35 8.86
C GLY A 17 2.03 2.28 7.72
N LEU A 18 1.30 3.35 8.03
CA LEU A 18 0.89 4.34 7.03
C LEU A 18 2.10 5.02 6.37
N ARG A 19 3.09 5.49 7.14
CA ARG A 19 4.31 6.10 6.58
C ARG A 19 5.06 5.11 5.67
N ALA A 20 5.16 3.85 6.08
CA ALA A 20 5.80 2.81 5.27
C ALA A 20 5.05 2.54 3.96
N ALA A 21 3.72 2.40 4.02
CA ALA A 21 2.89 2.19 2.83
C ALA A 21 2.99 3.38 1.85
N VAL A 22 2.97 4.62 2.35
CA VAL A 22 3.16 5.82 1.53
C VAL A 22 4.54 5.84 0.87
N ALA A 23 5.60 5.51 1.60
CA ALA A 23 6.95 5.45 1.04
C ALA A 23 7.09 4.36 -0.05
N ILE A 24 6.41 3.22 0.11
CA ILE A 24 6.36 2.16 -0.89
C ILE A 24 5.62 2.63 -2.15
N LEU A 25 4.44 3.23 -1.99
CA LEU A 25 3.67 3.78 -3.12
C LEU A 25 4.48 4.83 -3.90
N ASP A 26 5.22 5.68 -3.20
CA ASP A 26 6.12 6.66 -3.82
C ASP A 26 7.24 5.99 -4.62
N LYS A 27 7.85 4.91 -4.11
CA LYS A 27 8.87 4.15 -4.85
C LYS A 27 8.27 3.40 -6.04
N TRP A 28 7.04 2.94 -5.91
CA TRP A 28 6.26 2.43 -7.04
C TRP A 28 5.80 3.53 -7.99
N GLY A 29 6.04 4.81 -7.71
CA GLY A 29 5.69 5.93 -8.58
C GLY A 29 4.20 6.23 -8.66
N ALA A 30 3.43 5.89 -7.62
CA ALA A 30 2.04 6.32 -7.50
C ALA A 30 1.95 7.85 -7.47
N SER A 31 0.95 8.40 -8.15
CA SER A 31 0.60 9.81 -7.99
C SER A 31 0.09 10.08 -6.57
N GLY A 32 0.08 11.35 -6.16
CA GLY A 32 -0.51 11.73 -4.88
C GLY A 32 -1.98 11.32 -4.78
N GLU A 33 -2.74 11.44 -5.87
CA GLU A 33 -4.16 11.10 -5.95
C GLU A 33 -4.37 9.58 -5.84
N GLN A 34 -3.58 8.79 -6.59
CA GLN A 34 -3.61 7.34 -6.50
C GLN A 34 -3.31 6.87 -5.08
N GLY A 35 -2.27 7.42 -4.44
CA GLY A 35 -1.91 7.02 -3.08
C GLY A 35 -2.98 7.35 -2.03
N GLN A 36 -3.66 8.50 -2.18
CA GLN A 36 -4.80 8.87 -1.35
C GLN A 36 -5.97 7.91 -1.54
N ALA A 37 -6.30 7.58 -2.78
CA ALA A 37 -7.39 6.67 -3.13
C ALA A 37 -7.12 5.25 -2.62
N ILE A 38 -5.92 4.72 -2.89
CA ILE A 38 -5.49 3.37 -2.47
C ILE A 38 -5.61 3.20 -0.96
N LEU A 39 -5.12 4.18 -0.18
CA LEU A 39 -5.10 4.11 1.28
C LEU A 39 -6.38 4.65 1.94
N ARG A 40 -7.30 5.23 1.16
CA ARG A 40 -8.48 5.98 1.63
C ARG A 40 -8.13 6.97 2.74
N VAL A 41 -7.18 7.86 2.46
CA VAL A 41 -6.79 8.93 3.38
C VAL A 41 -6.89 10.30 2.70
N SER A 42 -7.12 11.35 3.49
CA SER A 42 -7.14 12.72 2.97
C SER A 42 -5.78 13.12 2.38
N HIS A 43 -5.79 14.08 1.45
CA HIS A 43 -4.59 14.74 0.94
C HIS A 43 -3.64 15.19 2.08
N SER A 44 -4.19 15.82 3.12
CA SER A 44 -3.40 16.31 4.27
C SER A 44 -2.77 15.18 5.08
N THR A 45 -3.44 14.04 5.22
CA THR A 45 -2.89 12.87 5.90
C THR A 45 -1.80 12.21 5.05
N TYR A 46 -2.03 12.05 3.75
CA TYR A 46 -1.05 11.51 2.82
C TYR A 46 0.22 12.37 2.75
N ALA A 47 0.07 13.69 2.58
CA ALA A 47 1.18 14.64 2.54
C ALA A 47 1.99 14.65 3.86
N ARG A 48 1.31 14.54 5.01
CA ARG A 48 2.01 14.42 6.30
C ARG A 48 2.74 13.09 6.42
N ALA A 49 2.16 11.98 5.99
CA ALA A 49 2.77 10.66 6.03
C ALA A 49 4.03 10.54 5.15
N LYS A 50 4.12 11.30 4.04
CA LYS A 50 5.36 11.39 3.23
C LYS A 50 6.56 11.96 3.99
N ARG A 51 6.32 12.81 4.98
CA ARG A 51 7.40 13.41 5.78
C ARG A 51 7.82 12.44 6.86
N LYS A 52 9.14 12.22 7.02
CA LYS A 52 9.73 11.25 7.97
C LYS A 52 9.11 11.32 9.38
N ASP A 53 8.88 12.52 9.89
CA ASP A 53 8.31 12.78 11.22
C ASP A 53 6.92 13.43 11.18
N GLY A 54 6.23 13.39 10.05
CA GLY A 54 5.01 14.18 9.83
C GLY A 54 3.75 13.65 10.51
N ILE A 55 3.74 12.38 10.95
CA ILE A 55 2.67 11.76 11.73
C ILE A 55 3.32 10.86 12.79
N LYS A 56 3.12 11.17 14.07
CA LYS A 56 3.62 10.33 15.19
C LYS A 56 2.60 9.30 15.66
N SER A 57 1.31 9.65 15.59
CA SER A 57 0.16 8.87 16.05
C SER A 57 -1.04 9.19 15.15
N ILE A 58 -1.82 8.18 14.77
CA ILE A 58 -3.07 8.35 14.02
C ILE A 58 -4.03 7.20 14.32
N SER A 59 -5.33 7.50 14.36
CA SER A 59 -6.37 6.47 14.36
C SER A 59 -6.74 6.15 12.92
N LEU A 60 -6.60 4.89 12.52
CA LEU A 60 -7.10 4.37 11.25
C LEU A 60 -8.25 3.41 11.54
N ASP A 61 -9.26 3.42 10.69
CA ASP A 61 -10.32 2.40 10.75
C ASP A 61 -9.84 1.06 10.17
N ARG A 62 -10.68 0.03 10.27
CA ARG A 62 -10.34 -1.34 9.84
C ARG A 62 -10.01 -1.41 8.35
N ASP A 63 -10.73 -0.70 7.50
CA ASP A 63 -10.50 -0.73 6.05
C ASP A 63 -9.18 -0.01 5.69
N GLN A 64 -8.89 1.13 6.31
CA GLN A 64 -7.59 1.80 6.16
C GLN A 64 -6.42 0.91 6.61
N LEU A 65 -6.56 0.21 7.74
CA LEU A 65 -5.55 -0.75 8.20
C LEU A 65 -5.37 -1.92 7.22
N SER A 66 -6.46 -2.43 6.64
CA SER A 66 -6.41 -3.47 5.60
C SER A 66 -5.69 -2.96 4.35
N ARG A 67 -6.00 -1.76 3.86
CA ARG A 67 -5.33 -1.14 2.70
C ARG A 67 -3.83 -0.95 2.92
N VAL A 68 -3.45 -0.45 4.10
CA VAL A 68 -2.03 -0.38 4.51
C VAL A 68 -1.40 -1.76 4.47
N SER A 69 -2.06 -2.77 5.04
CA SER A 69 -1.55 -4.14 5.07
C SER A 69 -1.37 -4.73 3.68
N PHE A 70 -2.30 -4.48 2.75
CA PHE A 70 -2.18 -4.96 1.37
C PHE A 70 -0.99 -4.33 0.65
N VAL A 71 -0.76 -3.02 0.77
CA VAL A 71 0.42 -2.36 0.18
C VAL A 71 1.72 -2.95 0.74
N LEU A 72 1.80 -3.16 2.05
CA LEU A 72 2.99 -3.75 2.68
C LEU A 72 3.22 -5.19 2.20
N ASN A 73 2.16 -6.00 2.09
CA ASN A 73 2.26 -7.40 1.69
C ASN A 73 2.55 -7.56 0.20
N ILE A 74 1.99 -6.71 -0.68
CA ILE A 74 2.38 -6.65 -2.09
C ILE A 74 3.89 -6.39 -2.20
N HIS A 75 4.40 -5.41 -1.46
CA HIS A 75 5.84 -5.12 -1.49
C HIS A 75 6.69 -6.28 -0.95
N ALA A 76 6.22 -6.97 0.09
CA ALA A 76 6.88 -8.18 0.58
C ALA A 76 6.90 -9.31 -0.46
N ALA A 77 5.79 -9.54 -1.16
CA ALA A 77 5.71 -10.53 -2.24
C ALA A 77 6.65 -10.18 -3.40
N LEU A 78 6.65 -8.93 -3.86
CA LEU A 78 7.54 -8.48 -4.94
C LEU A 78 9.03 -8.65 -4.58
N ARG A 79 9.41 -8.46 -3.30
CA ARG A 79 10.79 -8.71 -2.84
C ARG A 79 11.18 -10.19 -2.84
N MET A 80 10.22 -11.10 -2.83
CA MET A 80 10.47 -12.54 -2.98
C MET A 80 10.51 -12.96 -4.45
N ILE A 81 9.85 -12.22 -5.34
CA ILE A 81 9.75 -12.53 -6.76
C ILE A 81 10.93 -11.95 -7.56
N PHE A 82 11.40 -10.75 -7.19
CA PHE A 82 12.41 -10.02 -7.95
C PHE A 82 13.68 -9.78 -7.15
N ASP A 83 14.82 -10.20 -7.72
CA ASP A 83 16.15 -9.94 -7.15
C ASP A 83 16.69 -8.54 -7.51
N ASN A 84 16.19 -7.96 -8.62
CA ASN A 84 16.67 -6.65 -9.08
C ASN A 84 15.71 -5.51 -8.65
N PRO A 85 16.26 -4.36 -8.18
CA PRO A 85 15.46 -3.23 -7.73
C PRO A 85 14.55 -2.62 -8.81
N GLU A 86 14.97 -2.66 -10.09
CA GLU A 86 14.20 -2.08 -11.20
C GLU A 86 12.85 -2.76 -11.35
N ASN A 87 12.82 -4.10 -11.36
CA ASN A 87 11.57 -4.85 -11.42
C ASN A 87 10.77 -4.74 -10.12
N LEU A 88 11.43 -4.81 -8.96
CA LEU A 88 10.78 -4.66 -7.64
C LEU A 88 9.95 -3.37 -7.54
N TYR A 89 10.49 -2.25 -8.04
CA TYR A 89 9.82 -0.95 -7.96
C TYR A 89 9.08 -0.56 -9.25
N GLY A 90 9.43 -1.15 -10.38
CA GLY A 90 8.84 -0.88 -11.69
C GLY A 90 7.59 -1.69 -11.98
N PHE A 91 7.49 -2.93 -11.50
CA PHE A 91 6.39 -3.86 -11.82
C PHE A 91 5.00 -3.25 -11.65
N MET A 92 4.80 -2.50 -10.56
CA MET A 92 3.51 -1.90 -10.22
C MET A 92 3.05 -0.82 -11.21
N ARG A 93 3.95 -0.27 -12.04
CA ARG A 93 3.65 0.70 -13.11
C ARG A 93 3.59 0.08 -14.50
N MET A 94 4.00 -1.18 -14.65
CA MET A 94 4.01 -1.82 -15.96
C MET A 94 2.60 -2.24 -16.35
N PRO A 95 2.16 -2.00 -17.60
CA PRO A 95 0.96 -2.60 -18.16
C PRO A 95 0.94 -4.11 -17.92
N ASN A 96 -0.22 -4.65 -17.54
CA ASN A 96 -0.37 -6.06 -17.24
C ASN A 96 -1.57 -6.63 -18.02
N ASP A 97 -1.27 -7.53 -18.96
CA ASP A 97 -2.28 -8.13 -19.83
C ASP A 97 -2.98 -9.35 -19.21
N ASN A 98 -2.58 -9.75 -17.99
CA ASN A 98 -3.25 -10.85 -17.30
C ASN A 98 -4.71 -10.49 -16.96
N ALA A 99 -5.56 -11.52 -16.91
CA ALA A 99 -6.96 -11.39 -16.55
C ALA A 99 -7.12 -10.66 -15.20
N PHE A 100 -8.05 -9.68 -15.15
CA PHE A 100 -8.29 -8.66 -14.12
C PHE A 100 -7.65 -7.30 -14.41
N PHE A 101 -6.42 -7.25 -14.93
CA PHE A 101 -5.75 -5.98 -15.20
C PHE A 101 -6.12 -5.40 -16.57
N PHE A 102 -6.47 -6.25 -17.54
CA PHE A 102 -6.97 -5.85 -18.86
C PHE A 102 -6.06 -4.81 -19.55
N GLY A 103 -4.74 -5.00 -19.48
CA GLY A 103 -3.74 -4.12 -20.07
C GLY A 103 -3.37 -2.90 -19.22
N ARG A 104 -4.05 -2.69 -18.09
CA ARG A 104 -3.70 -1.64 -17.13
C ARG A 104 -2.62 -2.11 -16.16
N SER A 105 -1.88 -1.19 -15.60
CA SER A 105 -0.92 -1.50 -14.54
C SER A 105 -1.63 -1.78 -13.21
N PRO A 106 -1.00 -2.54 -12.30
CA PRO A 106 -1.51 -2.74 -10.95
C PRO A 106 -1.83 -1.43 -10.22
N LEU A 107 -0.99 -0.39 -10.36
CA LEU A 107 -1.24 0.92 -9.74
C LEU A 107 -2.46 1.64 -10.31
N GLU A 108 -2.70 1.55 -11.62
CA GLU A 108 -3.89 2.16 -12.21
C GLU A 108 -5.16 1.52 -11.68
N VAL A 109 -5.20 0.20 -11.55
CA VAL A 109 -6.35 -0.54 -11.01
C VAL A 109 -6.57 -0.23 -9.54
N MET A 110 -5.51 -0.29 -8.72
CA MET A 110 -5.61 0.07 -7.29
C MET A 110 -5.98 1.56 -7.09
N GLY A 111 -5.51 2.43 -7.98
CA GLY A 111 -5.67 3.88 -7.94
C GLY A 111 -7.11 4.37 -8.07
N GLU A 112 -8.04 3.51 -8.50
CA GLU A 112 -9.48 3.81 -8.51
C GLU A 112 -10.08 3.89 -7.10
N GLY A 113 -9.38 3.35 -6.10
CA GLY A 113 -9.75 3.45 -4.69
C GLY A 113 -10.70 2.36 -4.20
N ASP A 114 -11.19 1.48 -5.07
CA ASP A 114 -11.97 0.30 -4.65
C ASP A 114 -11.10 -0.66 -3.81
N ILE A 115 -11.60 -1.04 -2.64
CA ILE A 115 -10.92 -2.00 -1.76
C ILE A 115 -10.78 -3.36 -2.44
N ILE A 116 -11.78 -3.78 -3.24
CA ILE A 116 -11.75 -5.06 -3.94
C ILE A 116 -10.60 -5.05 -4.96
N ALA A 117 -10.40 -3.94 -5.67
CA ALA A 117 -9.30 -3.79 -6.60
C ALA A 117 -7.92 -3.91 -5.91
N VAL A 118 -7.76 -3.28 -4.74
CA VAL A 118 -6.55 -3.38 -3.91
C VAL A 118 -6.30 -4.82 -3.44
N TYR A 119 -7.34 -5.49 -2.97
CA TYR A 119 -7.26 -6.87 -2.48
C TYR A 119 -6.95 -7.88 -3.60
N GLU A 120 -7.66 -7.80 -4.73
CA GLU A 120 -7.47 -8.72 -5.86
C GLU A 120 -6.09 -8.55 -6.52
N THR A 121 -5.56 -7.32 -6.51
CA THR A 121 -4.17 -7.05 -6.89
C THR A 121 -3.18 -7.73 -5.96
N PHE A 122 -3.38 -7.60 -4.63
CA PHE A 122 -2.58 -8.32 -3.63
C PHE A 122 -2.63 -9.82 -3.86
N ARG A 123 -3.82 -10.42 -3.98
CA ARG A 123 -3.99 -11.86 -4.16
C ARG A 123 -3.25 -12.40 -5.38
N ARG A 124 -3.30 -11.68 -6.50
CA ARG A 124 -2.62 -12.06 -7.75
C ARG A 124 -1.11 -12.04 -7.59
N ILE A 125 -0.57 -10.93 -7.10
CA ILE A 125 0.87 -10.77 -6.89
C ILE A 125 1.38 -11.78 -5.86
N ASP A 126 0.64 -12.00 -4.78
CA ASP A 126 1.00 -12.96 -3.76
C ASP A 126 1.07 -14.38 -4.32
N ALA A 127 0.16 -14.79 -5.19
CA ALA A 127 0.20 -16.14 -5.75
C ALA A 127 1.27 -16.37 -6.83
N LEU A 128 1.90 -15.31 -7.37
CA LEU A 128 3.12 -15.46 -8.19
C LEU A 128 4.26 -16.12 -7.41
N ARG A 129 4.33 -15.96 -6.08
CA ARG A 129 5.36 -16.58 -5.24
C ARG A 129 5.31 -18.12 -5.22
N GLY A 130 4.15 -18.68 -5.52
CA GLY A 130 3.91 -20.13 -5.53
C GLY A 130 3.99 -20.75 -6.93
N GLY A 131 4.33 -19.98 -7.96
CA GLY A 131 4.28 -20.42 -9.36
C GLY A 131 2.86 -20.75 -9.84
N GLN A 132 1.84 -20.16 -9.24
CA GLN A 132 0.43 -20.44 -9.49
C GLN A 132 -0.24 -19.30 -10.26
N TRP A 133 0.27 -18.90 -11.43
CA TRP A 133 -0.44 -18.05 -12.40
C TRP A 133 0.07 -18.31 -13.82
#